data_AF-A0A957JFF2-F1
#
_entry.id   AF-A0A957JFF2-F1
#
_cell.length_a   1.000
_cell.length_b   1.000
_cell.length_c   1.000
_cell.angle_alpha   90.00
_cell.angle_beta   90.00
_cell.angle_gamma   90.00
#
_symmetry.space_group_name_H-M   'P 1'
#
loop_
_entity.id
_entity.type
_entity.pdbx_description
1 polymer ?
#
loop_
_entity_poly.entity_id
_entity_poly.type
_entity_poly.pdbx_seq_one_letter_code
_entity_poly.pdbx_strand_id
1 'polypeptide(L)'
;AEEIFFGRVTTGAASDLQQATRIARAMVMQYGMSASLGLRTYGEQQGNIFLGREFGQNRDYSEEAARLIDEEVRVILDRNYGRAKEVITQNRAQLVRLVDKLIEVETLDREQFEELMNAPEPEVAVDQPVEVLLPGD
;
A
#
# COMPACT_ATOMS: atom_id res chain seq x y z
N ALA A 1 6.38 3.18 6.05
CA ALA A 1 7.24 3.08 7.25
C ALA A 1 8.69 3.40 6.88
N GLU A 2 9.29 2.68 5.94
CA GLU A 2 10.69 2.88 5.53
C GLU A 2 11.06 4.33 5.20
N GLU A 3 10.25 5.04 4.40
CA GLU A 3 10.52 6.45 4.09
C GLU A 3 10.55 7.34 5.34
N ILE A 4 9.68 7.07 6.33
CA ILE A 4 9.56 7.87 7.55
C ILE A 4 10.73 7.62 8.51
N PHE A 5 11.19 6.37 8.63
CA PHE A 5 12.25 5.99 9.57
C PHE A 5 13.66 6.06 8.95
N PHE A 6 13.80 5.83 7.65
CA PHE A 6 15.09 5.73 6.95
C PHE A 6 15.30 6.77 5.85
N GLY A 7 14.29 7.60 5.53
CA GLY A 7 14.39 8.62 4.49
C GLY A 7 14.54 8.08 3.06
N ARG A 8 14.41 6.76 2.87
CA ARG A 8 14.55 6.09 1.57
C ARG A 8 13.50 5.01 1.39
N VAL A 9 13.19 4.72 0.14
CA VAL A 9 12.31 3.61 -0.26
C VAL A 9 13.20 2.47 -0.77
N THR A 10 12.95 1.25 -0.32
CA THR A 10 13.66 0.06 -0.79
C THR A 10 12.86 -0.70 -1.85
N THR A 11 13.50 -1.68 -2.51
CA THR A 11 12.84 -2.56 -3.48
C THR A 11 11.92 -3.60 -2.83
N GLY A 12 11.96 -3.76 -1.50
CA GLY A 12 11.13 -4.72 -0.76
C GLY A 12 9.62 -4.45 -0.89
N ALA A 13 9.23 -3.20 -1.08
CA ALA A 13 7.83 -2.79 -1.25
C ALA A 13 7.25 -3.04 -2.65
N ALA A 14 8.03 -3.60 -3.59
CA ALA A 14 7.58 -3.77 -4.98
C ALA A 14 6.29 -4.61 -5.11
N SER A 15 6.18 -5.69 -4.33
CA SER A 15 4.98 -6.53 -4.30
C SER A 15 3.76 -5.72 -3.84
N ASP A 16 3.89 -4.97 -2.74
CA ASP A 16 2.80 -4.17 -2.17
C ASP A 16 2.31 -3.09 -3.15
N LEU A 17 3.22 -2.43 -3.85
CA LEU A 17 2.89 -1.44 -4.88
C LEU A 17 2.13 -2.07 -6.05
N GLN A 18 2.54 -3.26 -6.50
CA GLN A 18 1.81 -3.99 -7.54
C GLN A 18 0.40 -4.38 -7.08
N GLN A 19 0.26 -4.86 -5.83
CA GLN A 19 -1.05 -5.23 -5.27
C GLN A 19 -1.96 -4.01 -5.13
N ALA A 20 -1.46 -2.91 -4.55
CA ALA A 20 -2.21 -1.67 -4.39
C ALA A 20 -2.67 -1.11 -5.74
N THR A 21 -1.78 -1.10 -6.75
CA THR A 21 -2.11 -0.65 -8.10
C THR A 21 -3.20 -1.50 -8.74
N ARG A 22 -3.12 -2.82 -8.60
CA ARG A 22 -4.15 -3.76 -9.12
C ARG A 22 -5.51 -3.52 -8.47
N ILE A 23 -5.55 -3.34 -7.15
CA ILE A 23 -6.79 -3.06 -6.41
C ILE A 23 -7.37 -1.71 -6.85
N ALA A 24 -6.56 -0.65 -6.90
CA ALA A 24 -7.00 0.68 -7.33
C ALA A 24 -7.54 0.65 -8.76
N ARG A 25 -6.88 -0.06 -9.67
CA ARG A 25 -7.36 -0.24 -11.05
C ARG A 25 -8.70 -0.98 -11.10
N ALA A 26 -8.90 -2.02 -10.29
CA ALA A 26 -10.19 -2.72 -10.19
C ALA A 26 -11.29 -1.82 -9.62
N MET A 27 -10.99 -1.00 -8.61
CA MET A 27 -11.93 -0.02 -8.05
C MET A 27 -12.47 0.91 -9.13
N VAL A 28 -11.57 1.43 -9.97
CA VAL A 28 -11.92 2.35 -11.07
C VAL A 28 -12.64 1.62 -12.21
N MET A 29 -12.08 0.51 -12.69
CA MET A 29 -12.54 -0.13 -13.93
C MET A 29 -13.71 -1.10 -13.73
N GLN A 30 -13.85 -1.75 -12.58
CA GLN A 30 -14.82 -2.84 -12.37
C GLN A 30 -15.88 -2.48 -11.34
N TYR A 31 -15.54 -1.71 -10.31
CA TYR A 31 -16.45 -1.41 -9.20
C TYR A 31 -17.15 -0.06 -9.33
N GLY A 32 -16.82 0.74 -10.35
CA GLY A 32 -17.41 2.06 -10.56
C GLY A 32 -17.10 3.04 -9.43
N MET A 33 -15.97 2.87 -8.72
CA MET A 33 -15.56 3.70 -7.59
C MET A 33 -14.76 4.94 -8.02
N SER A 34 -15.08 5.47 -9.21
CA SER A 34 -14.54 6.72 -9.73
C SER A 34 -15.68 7.71 -9.99
N ALA A 35 -15.58 8.89 -9.40
CA ALA A 35 -16.58 9.94 -9.57
C ALA A 35 -16.55 10.53 -10.99
N SER A 36 -15.38 10.54 -11.64
CA SER A 36 -15.17 11.12 -12.97
C SER A 36 -15.58 10.18 -14.11
N LEU A 37 -15.44 8.86 -13.92
CA LEU A 37 -15.79 7.84 -14.92
C LEU A 37 -17.22 7.30 -14.75
N GLY A 38 -17.85 7.55 -13.61
CA GLY A 38 -19.21 7.11 -13.31
C GLY A 38 -19.33 5.59 -13.12
N LEU A 39 -20.56 5.08 -13.15
CA LEU A 39 -20.89 3.68 -12.84
C LEU A 39 -20.62 2.70 -14.01
N ARG A 40 -19.73 3.04 -14.94
CA ARG A 40 -19.43 2.21 -16.11
C ARG A 40 -18.27 1.27 -15.83
N THR A 41 -18.37 0.04 -16.30
CA THR A 41 -17.25 -0.92 -16.28
C THR A 41 -16.39 -0.81 -17.55
N TYR A 42 -15.10 -1.05 -17.40
CA TYR A 42 -14.08 -0.98 -18.44
C TYR A 42 -13.32 -2.32 -18.50
N GLY A 43 -13.16 -2.88 -19.69
CA GLY A 43 -12.40 -4.12 -19.89
C GLY A 43 -13.11 -5.39 -19.45
N GLU A 44 -14.46 -5.42 -19.47
CA GLU A 44 -15.22 -6.66 -19.45
C GLU A 44 -14.88 -7.46 -20.72
N GLN A 45 -13.92 -8.37 -20.61
CA GLN A 45 -13.79 -9.45 -21.57
C GLN A 45 -15.11 -10.23 -21.55
N GLN A 46 -15.89 -10.10 -22.62
CA GLN A 46 -16.89 -11.10 -22.97
C GLN A 46 -16.24 -12.47 -22.86
N GLY A 47 -16.73 -13.28 -21.94
CA GLY A 47 -16.27 -14.64 -21.76
C GLY A 47 -16.34 -15.39 -23.09
N ASN A 48 -15.20 -15.91 -23.53
CA ASN A 48 -15.00 -17.30 -23.98
C ASN A 48 -13.60 -17.44 -24.58
N ILE A 49 -12.66 -17.91 -23.76
CA ILE A 49 -11.29 -18.32 -24.14
C ILE A 49 -11.38 -19.70 -24.82
N PHE A 50 -12.02 -19.78 -25.99
CA PHE A 50 -12.12 -21.03 -26.74
C PHE A 50 -11.84 -20.86 -28.22
N LEU A 51 -10.63 -20.42 -28.57
CA LEU A 51 -9.90 -20.83 -29.79
C LEU A 51 -8.57 -20.08 -29.83
N GLY A 52 -7.47 -20.84 -29.88
CA GLY A 52 -6.11 -20.33 -29.86
C GLY A 52 -5.88 -19.18 -30.84
N ARG A 53 -5.81 -17.97 -30.28
CA ARG A 53 -5.07 -16.83 -30.80
C ARG A 53 -4.59 -16.02 -29.61
N GLU A 54 -3.27 -16.03 -29.43
CA GLU A 54 -2.57 -14.83 -29.01
C GLU A 54 -3.03 -13.70 -29.95
N PHE A 55 -3.49 -12.56 -29.43
CA PHE A 55 -3.34 -11.21 -30.01
C PHE A 55 -4.28 -10.23 -29.30
N GLY A 56 -3.71 -9.43 -28.39
CA GLY A 56 -4.23 -8.15 -27.93
C GLY A 56 -5.39 -8.21 -26.94
N GLN A 57 -5.13 -7.83 -25.68
CA GLN A 57 -6.18 -7.16 -24.91
C GLN A 57 -6.54 -5.87 -25.66
N ASN A 58 -7.52 -5.92 -26.56
CA ASN A 58 -8.12 -4.71 -27.08
C ASN A 58 -8.75 -3.99 -25.89
N ARG A 59 -8.28 -2.78 -25.60
CA ARG A 59 -8.92 -1.90 -24.64
C ARG A 59 -10.27 -1.50 -25.23
N ASP A 60 -11.37 -1.85 -24.57
CA ASP A 60 -12.72 -1.44 -25.00
C ASP A 60 -13.04 0.03 -24.66
N TYR A 61 -12.02 0.89 -24.62
CA TYR A 61 -12.11 2.28 -24.20
C TYR A 61 -11.10 3.17 -24.91
N SER A 62 -11.46 4.44 -25.06
CA SER A 62 -10.63 5.43 -25.75
C SER A 62 -9.35 5.78 -24.99
N GLU A 63 -8.37 6.36 -25.67
CA GLU A 63 -7.18 6.94 -25.02
C GLU A 63 -7.53 7.99 -23.96
N GLU A 64 -8.58 8.79 -24.21
CA GLU A 64 -9.12 9.74 -23.23
C GLU A 64 -9.55 9.03 -21.95
N ALA A 65 -10.31 7.93 -22.08
CA ALA A 65 -10.73 7.12 -20.93
C ALA A 65 -9.54 6.43 -20.26
N ALA A 66 -8.55 5.96 -21.03
CA ALA A 66 -7.32 5.38 -20.48
C ALA A 66 -6.57 6.37 -19.59
N ARG A 67 -6.41 7.61 -20.07
CA ARG A 67 -5.79 8.70 -19.32
C ARG A 67 -6.54 9.00 -18.03
N LEU A 68 -7.87 9.07 -18.08
CA LEU A 68 -8.71 9.29 -16.91
C LEU A 68 -8.60 8.14 -15.90
N ILE A 69 -8.58 6.88 -16.36
CA ILE A 69 -8.39 5.71 -15.50
C ILE A 69 -7.05 5.81 -14.76
N ASP A 70 -5.97 6.11 -15.46
CA ASP A 70 -4.64 6.20 -14.84
C ASP A 70 -4.55 7.37 -13.85
N GLU A 71 -5.22 8.50 -14.15
CA GLU A 71 -5.33 9.64 -13.23
C GLU A 71 -6.08 9.27 -11.94
N GLU A 72 -7.23 8.60 -12.04
CA GLU A 72 -8.02 8.17 -10.88
C GLU A 72 -7.27 7.13 -10.03
N VAL A 73 -6.58 6.18 -10.67
CA VAL A 73 -5.72 5.22 -9.97
C VAL A 73 -4.64 5.95 -9.18
N ARG A 74 -3.98 6.94 -9.79
CA ARG A 74 -2.98 7.76 -9.11
C ARG A 74 -3.57 8.48 -7.90
N VAL A 75 -4.73 9.13 -8.05
CA VAL A 75 -5.39 9.84 -6.94
C VAL A 75 -5.69 8.91 -5.76
N ILE A 76 -6.17 7.69 -6.03
CA ILE A 76 -6.44 6.70 -5.00
C ILE A 76 -5.14 6.31 -4.28
N LEU A 77 -4.08 6.02 -5.03
CA LEU A 77 -2.78 5.63 -4.47
C LEU A 77 -2.16 6.76 -3.65
N ASP A 78 -2.10 7.97 -4.19
CA ASP A 78 -1.50 9.14 -3.52
C ASP A 78 -2.24 9.46 -2.21
N ARG A 79 -3.59 9.44 -2.23
CA ARG A 79 -4.41 9.65 -1.03
C ARG A 79 -4.14 8.59 0.04
N ASN A 80 -4.15 7.31 -0.34
CA ASN A 80 -3.95 6.22 0.60
C ASN A 80 -2.51 6.17 1.11
N TYR A 81 -1.54 6.54 0.29
CA TYR A 81 -0.15 6.71 0.68
C TYR A 81 -0.01 7.81 1.75
N GLY A 82 -0.62 8.98 1.52
CA GLY A 82 -0.67 10.06 2.50
C GLY A 82 -1.29 9.63 3.82
N ARG A 83 -2.44 8.94 3.78
CA ARG A 83 -3.08 8.39 4.98
C ARG A 83 -2.20 7.37 5.71
N ALA A 84 -1.53 6.48 4.98
CA ALA A 84 -0.61 5.52 5.59
C ALA A 84 0.56 6.23 6.29
N LYS A 85 1.12 7.29 5.68
CA LYS A 85 2.15 8.11 6.32
C LYS A 85 1.63 8.76 7.59
N GLU A 86 0.45 9.36 7.56
CA GLU A 86 -0.17 9.98 8.72
C GLU A 86 -0.36 8.98 9.88
N VAL A 87 -0.94 7.81 9.61
CA VAL A 87 -1.13 6.75 10.62
C VAL A 87 0.20 6.31 11.22
N ILE A 88 1.23 6.10 10.38
CA ILE A 88 2.55 5.69 10.85
C ILE A 88 3.20 6.79 11.69
N THR A 89 3.08 8.05 11.29
CA THR A 89 3.63 9.19 12.04
C THR A 89 2.93 9.36 13.38
N GLN A 90 1.60 9.26 13.42
CA GLN A 90 0.82 9.37 14.66
C GLN A 90 1.15 8.25 15.65
N ASN A 91 1.47 7.05 15.16
CA ASN A 91 1.80 5.89 15.99
C ASN A 91 3.30 5.59 16.03
N ARG A 92 4.15 6.59 15.76
CA ARG A 92 5.61 6.40 15.63
C ARG A 92 6.22 5.76 16.87
N ALA A 93 5.84 6.23 18.06
CA ALA A 93 6.36 5.70 19.33
C ALA A 93 6.00 4.22 19.54
N GLN A 94 4.77 3.82 19.19
CA GLN A 94 4.32 2.43 19.28
C GLN A 94 5.11 1.52 18.31
N LEU A 95 5.35 2.01 17.10
CA LEU A 95 6.15 1.31 16.09
C LEU A 95 7.59 1.07 16.53
N VAL A 96 8.23 2.04 17.19
CA VAL A 96 9.59 1.86 17.74
C VAL A 96 9.58 0.74 18.79
N ARG A 97 8.64 0.76 19.74
CA ARG A 97 8.53 -0.29 20.76
C ARG A 97 8.29 -1.68 20.15
N LEU A 98 7.47 -1.74 19.10
CA LEU A 98 7.22 -2.98 18.37
C LEU A 98 8.50 -3.52 17.73
N VAL A 99 9.28 -2.66 17.09
CA VAL A 99 10.56 -3.05 16.49
C VAL A 99 11.55 -3.51 17.56
N ASP A 100 11.72 -2.74 18.64
CA ASP A 100 12.59 -3.13 19.76
C ASP A 100 12.22 -4.51 20.30
N LYS A 101 10.91 -4.75 20.47
CA LYS A 101 10.45 -6.05 20.95
C LYS A 101 10.72 -7.17 19.95
N LEU A 102 10.46 -6.95 18.66
CA LEU A 102 10.75 -7.93 17.61
C LEU A 102 12.23 -8.23 17.47
N ILE A 103 13.14 -7.29 17.80
CA ILE A 103 14.58 -7.55 17.84
C ILE A 103 14.92 -8.53 18.97
N GLU A 104 14.24 -8.45 20.12
CA GLU A 104 14.49 -9.35 21.26
C GLU A 104 13.96 -10.76 21.05
N VAL A 105 12.75 -10.90 20.49
CA VAL A 105 12.02 -12.19 20.46
C VAL A 105 11.81 -12.76 19.05
N GLU A 106 12.18 -12.03 18.00
CA GLU A 106 12.01 -12.34 16.57
C GLU A 106 10.57 -12.49 16.07
N THR A 107 9.66 -13.01 16.90
CA THR A 107 8.26 -13.26 16.55
C THR A 107 7.36 -12.89 17.73
N LEU A 108 6.22 -12.26 17.43
CA LEU A 108 5.15 -11.98 18.39
C LEU A 108 3.89 -12.73 17.97
N ASP A 109 3.21 -13.33 18.93
CA ASP A 109 1.85 -13.80 18.73
C ASP A 109 0.85 -12.65 18.82
N ARG A 110 -0.43 -12.94 18.56
CA ARG A 110 -1.49 -11.93 18.54
C ARG A 110 -1.69 -11.28 19.91
N GLU A 111 -1.70 -12.05 20.98
CA GLU A 111 -1.99 -11.55 22.32
C GLU A 111 -0.89 -10.59 22.77
N GLN A 112 0.37 -10.97 22.54
CA GLN A 112 1.55 -10.15 22.81
C GLN A 112 1.55 -8.85 21.99
N PHE A 113 1.18 -8.93 20.71
CA PHE A 113 1.08 -7.75 19.85
C PHE A 113 -0.01 -6.79 20.34
N GLU A 114 -1.20 -7.31 20.65
CA GLU A 114 -2.32 -6.49 21.13
C GLU A 114 -2.00 -5.84 22.48
N GLU A 115 -1.34 -6.56 23.39
CA GLU A 115 -0.88 -6.00 24.67
C GLU A 115 0.09 -4.83 24.45
N LEU A 116 1.06 -4.99 23.55
CA LEU A 116 2.06 -3.96 23.25
C LEU A 116 1.46 -2.70 22.61
N MET A 117 0.47 -2.89 21.73
CA MET A 117 -0.20 -1.79 21.01
C MET A 117 -1.20 -1.03 21.89
N ASN A 118 -1.83 -1.71 22.86
CA ASN A 118 -2.78 -1.10 23.79
C ASN A 118 -2.13 -0.57 25.08
N ALA A 119 -0.84 -0.86 25.30
CA ALA A 119 -0.11 -0.33 26.44
C ALA A 119 -0.06 1.22 26.38
N PRO A 120 -0.28 1.92 27.52
CA PRO A 120 -0.19 3.37 27.57
C PRO A 120 1.19 3.85 27.10
N GLU A 121 1.22 4.98 26.39
CA GLU A 121 2.49 5.55 25.92
C GLU A 121 3.39 5.90 27.11
N PRO A 122 4.65 5.46 27.13
CA PRO A 122 5.59 5.88 28.17
C PRO A 122 5.84 7.39 28.04
N GLU A 123 5.98 8.09 29.16
CA GLU A 123 6.16 9.56 29.23
C GLU A 123 7.45 10.10 28.57
N VAL A 124 8.30 9.24 27.99
CA VAL A 124 9.62 9.63 27.49
C VAL A 124 9.60 9.88 25.98
N ALA A 125 9.96 11.10 25.59
CA ALA A 125 10.07 11.54 24.20
C ALA A 125 11.10 10.72 23.41
N VAL A 126 10.63 9.96 22.42
CA VAL A 126 11.47 9.14 21.53
C VAL A 126 11.98 9.98 20.35
N ASP A 127 12.84 10.96 20.65
CA ASP A 127 13.50 11.80 19.64
C ASP A 127 14.92 11.29 19.27
N GLN A 128 15.25 10.05 19.60
CA GLN A 128 16.50 9.45 19.15
C GLN A 128 16.33 8.83 17.75
N PRO A 129 17.26 9.09 16.82
CA PRO A 129 17.30 8.38 15.55
C PRO A 129 17.55 6.89 15.83
N VAL A 130 16.76 6.03 15.20
CA VAL A 130 16.96 4.58 15.27
C VAL A 130 18.20 4.27 14.42
N GLU A 131 19.34 3.99 15.05
CA GLU A 131 20.52 3.45 14.38
C GLU A 131 20.20 1.99 14.02
N VAL A 132 19.74 1.76 12.80
CA VAL A 132 19.55 0.41 12.27
C VAL A 132 20.85 -0.04 11.63
N LEU A 133 21.55 -0.94 12.32
CA LEU A 133 22.64 -1.74 11.76
C LEU A 133 22.09 -2.49 10.56
N LEU A 134 22.57 -2.16 9.37
CA LEU A 134 22.23 -2.92 8.17
C LEU A 134 23.05 -4.21 8.18
N PRO A 135 22.52 -5.33 7.65
CA PRO A 135 23.33 -6.52 7.48
C PRO A 135 24.50 -6.20 6.53
N GLY A 136 25.71 -6.08 7.06
CA GLY A 136 26.92 -5.76 6.31
C GLY A 136 27.83 -4.66 6.89
N ASP A 137 27.47 -4.04 8.01
CA ASP A 137 28.38 -3.18 8.81
C ASP A 137 29.22 -3.99 9.82
#